data_AF-A0A2M6IU42-F1
#
_entry.id   AF-A0A2M6IU42-F1
#
_cell.length_a   1.000
_cell.length_b   1.000
_cell.length_c   1.000
_cell.angle_alpha   90.00
_cell.angle_beta   90.00
_cell.angle_gamma   90.00
#
_symmetry.space_group_name_H-M   'P 1'
#
loop_
_entity.id
_entity.type
_entity.pdbx_description
1 polymer ?
#
loop_
_entity_poly.entity_id
_entity_poly.type
_entity_poly.pdbx_seq_one_letter_code
_entity_poly.pdbx_strand_id
1 'polypeptide(L)' 'TFTEESAADAAIKAMHEQEVEGRNIIVNKARPREERRDNFGGNGGNDRGDRY' A
#
# COMPACT_ATOMS: atom_id res chain seq x y z
N THR A 1 4.37 -3.66 -16.73
CA THR A 1 3.26 -4.61 -16.48
C THR A 1 3.60 -5.90 -17.19
N PHE A 2 3.36 -7.06 -16.56
CA PHE A 2 3.50 -8.34 -17.26
C PHE A 2 2.40 -8.44 -18.32
N THR A 3 2.78 -8.78 -19.54
CA THR A 3 1.85 -8.94 -20.67
C THR A 3 1.13 -10.29 -20.62
N GLU A 4 1.71 -11.28 -19.95
CA GLU A 4 1.14 -12.62 -19.75
C GLU A 4 0.94 -12.94 -18.27
N GLU A 5 -0.24 -13.46 -17.94
CA GLU A 5 -0.63 -13.81 -16.57
C GLU A 5 0.17 -15.02 -16.02
N SER A 6 0.49 -15.97 -16.89
CA SER A 6 1.33 -17.14 -16.57
C SER A 6 2.74 -16.74 -16.12
N ALA A 7 3.34 -15.76 -16.81
CA ALA A 7 4.66 -15.22 -16.47
C ALA A 7 4.63 -14.45 -15.14
N ALA A 8 3.52 -13.75 -14.86
CA ALA A 8 3.33 -13.05 -13.59
C ALA A 8 3.26 -14.03 -12.41
N ASP A 9 2.51 -15.12 -12.53
CA ASP A 9 2.38 -16.12 -11.47
C ASP A 9 3.69 -16.89 -11.22
N ALA A 10 4.46 -17.17 -12.28
CA ALA A 10 5.79 -17.78 -12.16
C ALA A 10 6.76 -16.84 -11.42
N ALA A 11 6.76 -15.55 -11.75
CA ALA A 11 7.59 -14.56 -11.08
C ALA A 11 7.21 -14.37 -9.62
N ILE A 12 5.91 -14.37 -9.30
CA ILE A 12 5.42 -14.30 -7.92
C ILE A 12 5.96 -15.48 -7.11
N LYS A 13 5.82 -16.71 -7.60
CA LYS A 13 6.31 -17.90 -6.89
C LYS A 13 7.83 -17.90 -6.70
N ALA A 14 8.57 -17.42 -7.68
CA ALA A 14 10.02 -17.40 -7.63
C ALA A 14 10.57 -16.33 -6.67
N MET A 15 9.90 -15.17 -6.58
CA MET A 15 10.38 -14.01 -5.81
C MET A 15 9.73 -13.87 -4.43
N HIS A 16 8.66 -14.62 -4.14
CA HIS A 16 8.07 -14.66 -2.82
C HIS A 16 9.08 -15.21 -1.81
N GLU A 17 9.26 -14.50 -0.70
CA GLU A 17 10.22 -14.82 0.38
C GLU A 17 11.70 -14.74 -0.02
N GLN A 18 12.02 -14.19 -1.20
CA GLN A 18 13.41 -13.91 -1.53
C GLN A 18 13.95 -12.74 -0.70
N GLU A 19 15.23 -12.83 -0.36
CA GLU A 19 15.95 -11.78 0.32
C GLU A 19 16.32 -10.69 -0.70
N VAL A 20 15.78 -9.49 -0.48
CA VAL A 20 16.12 -8.29 -1.26
C VAL A 20 16.60 -7.24 -0.28
N GLU A 21 17.86 -6.81 -0.44
CA GLU A 21 18.50 -5.81 0.42
C GLU A 21 18.47 -6.20 1.92
N GLY A 22 18.70 -7.48 2.23
CA GLY A 22 18.71 -7.99 3.61
C GLY A 22 17.32 -8.16 4.22
N ARG A 23 16.25 -8.06 3.43
CA ARG A 23 14.87 -8.23 3.90
C ARG A 23 14.11 -9.20 3.01
N ASN A 24 13.40 -10.12 3.63
CA ASN A 24 12.51 -11.02 2.89
C ASN A 24 11.30 -10.22 2.40
N ILE A 25 11.02 -10.31 1.10
CA ILE A 25 9.88 -9.63 0.50
C ILE A 25 8.74 -10.60 0.20
N ILE A 26 7.51 -10.12 0.34
CA ILE A 26 6.30 -10.86 0.00
C ILE A 26 5.79 -10.31 -1.33
N VAL A 27 5.87 -11.10 -2.39
CA VAL A 27 5.33 -10.74 -3.70
C VAL A 27 3.94 -11.34 -3.84
N ASN A 28 2.98 -10.50 -4.26
CA ASN A 28 1.56 -10.87 -4.43
C ASN A 28 1.02 -10.29 -5.75
N LYS A 29 -0.03 -10.91 -6.30
CA LYS A 29 -0.75 -10.37 -7.46
C LYS A 29 -1.33 -8.99 -7.14
N ALA A 30 -0.95 -7.98 -7.93
CA ALA A 30 -1.43 -6.63 -7.73
C ALA A 30 -2.95 -6.55 -7.97
N ARG A 31 -3.69 -6.09 -6.95
CA ARG A 31 -5.10 -5.74 -7.06
C ARG A 31 -5.21 -4.21 -7.16
N PRO A 32 -6.19 -3.66 -7.90
CA PRO A 32 -6.43 -2.22 -7.91
C PRO A 32 -6.53 -1.69 -6.48
N ARG A 33 -5.79 -0.64 -6.17
CA ARG A 33 -5.91 0.04 -4.88
C ARG A 33 -7.30 0.67 -4.80
N GLU A 34 -8.01 0.40 -3.71
CA GLU A 34 -9.22 1.16 -3.38
C GLU A 34 -8.81 2.62 -3.14
N GLU A 35 -9.67 3.54 -3.55
CA GLU A 35 -9.51 4.96 -3.27
C GLU A 35 -9.52 5.14 -1.75
N ARG A 36 -8.34 5.35 -1.16
CA ARG A 36 -8.24 5.74 0.25
C ARG A 36 -9.00 7.04 0.37
N ARG A 37 -10.18 7.01 1.01
CA ARG A 37 -10.90 8.23 1.38
C ARG A 37 -9.91 9.21 1.96
N ASP A 38 -9.77 10.34 1.30
CA ASP A 38 -9.02 11.49 1.76
C ASP A 38 -9.59 11.94 3.10
N ASN A 39 -9.13 11.34 4.20
CA ASN A 39 -9.37 11.89 5.53
C ASN A 39 -8.35 13.02 5.75
N PHE A 40 -8.34 13.97 4.82
CA PHE A 40 -7.80 15.31 5.02
C PHE A 40 -8.75 16.04 5.95
N GLY A 41 -8.35 16.19 7.21
CA GLY A 41 -9.14 16.95 8.16
C GLY A 41 -8.82 16.60 9.59
N GLY A 42 -7.54 16.73 9.98
CA GLY A 42 -7.27 17.06 11.37
C GLY A 42 -7.95 18.40 11.64
N ASN A 43 -9.13 18.37 12.23
CA ASN A 43 -9.80 19.57 12.71
C ASN A 43 -8.98 20.08 13.90
N GLY A 44 -7.96 20.87 13.57
CA GLY A 44 -7.13 21.59 14.51
C GLY A 44 -8.02 22.33 15.50
N GLY A 45 -7.73 22.11 16.78
CA GLY A 45 -8.41 22.79 17.86
C GLY A 45 -8.40 24.29 17.66
N ASN A 46 -9.59 24.89 17.60
CA ASN A 46 -9.79 26.33 17.71
C ASN A 46 -11.04 26.69 18.50
N ASP A 47 -11.52 25.82 19.40
CA ASP A 47 -12.53 26.19 20.39
C ASP A 47 -11.86 26.63 21.70
N ARG A 48 -11.11 27.73 21.64
CA ARG A 48 -10.73 28.54 22.82
C ARG A 48 -11.38 29.92 22.70
N GLY A 49 -12.67 29.94 22.36
CA GLY A 49 -13.40 31.14 21.98
C GLY A 49 -14.33 31.74 23.04
N ASP A 50 -14.70 31.03 24.12
CA ASP A 50 -15.72 31.52 25.05
C ASP A 50 -15.29 31.41 26.52
N ARG A 51 -14.46 32.36 26.94
CA ARG A 51 -14.31 32.74 28.35
C ARG A 51 -14.30 34.25 28.46
N TYR A 52 -15.48 34.85 28.31
CA TYR A 52 -15.83 36.13 28.91
C TYR A 52 -17.30 36.06 29.34
#